data_AF-A0A931YGF8-F1
#
_entry.id   AF-A0A931YGF8-F1
#
_cell.length_a   1.000
_cell.length_b   1.000
_cell.length_c   1.000
_cell.angle_alpha   90.00
_cell.angle_beta   90.00
_cell.angle_gamma   90.00
#
_symmetry.space_group_name_H-M   'P 1'
#
loop_
_entity.id
_entity.type
_entity.pdbx_description
1 polymer ?
#
loop_
_entity_poly.entity_id
_entity_poly.type
_entity_poly.pdbx_seq_one_letter_code
_entity_poly.pdbx_strand_id
1 'polypeptide(L)'
;MSRWRARRAAARVLLYLAAAALVFQAAFPFLWMASTSLKPPGEVFAQPPAFIPERPTLENFRRLFGATHFLVYFRNSVTVSGLAVLLTMLVGAAGAYSLTRYRY
;
A
#
# COMPACT_ATOMS: atom_id res chain seq x y z
N MET A 1 44.52 7.54 -2.62
CA MET A 1 43.40 6.75 -3.18
C MET A 1 42.30 6.33 -2.18
N SER A 2 42.44 6.45 -0.85
CA SER A 2 41.38 5.98 0.10
C SER A 2 40.23 6.98 0.34
N ARG A 3 40.49 8.30 0.31
CA ARG A 3 39.48 9.35 0.57
C ARG A 3 38.29 9.31 -0.42
N TRP A 4 38.52 8.87 -1.66
CA TRP A 4 37.48 8.77 -2.68
C TRP A 4 36.55 7.57 -2.45
N ARG A 5 37.07 6.45 -1.95
CA ARG A 5 36.29 5.29 -1.54
C ARG A 5 35.48 5.58 -0.27
N ALA A 6 36.09 6.25 0.71
CA ALA A 6 35.42 6.67 1.95
C ALA A 6 34.24 7.63 1.69
N ARG A 7 34.42 8.64 0.82
CA ARG A 7 33.34 9.56 0.43
C ARG A 7 32.18 8.84 -0.29
N ARG A 8 32.49 7.88 -1.16
CA ARG A 8 31.47 7.05 -1.83
C ARG A 8 30.72 6.13 -0.86
N ALA A 9 31.41 5.55 0.12
CA ALA A 9 30.79 4.74 1.15
C ALA A 9 29.85 5.58 2.04
N ALA A 10 30.32 6.74 2.49
CA ALA A 10 29.50 7.67 3.28
C ALA A 10 28.25 8.15 2.50
N ALA A 11 28.40 8.49 1.22
CA ALA A 11 27.28 8.88 0.37
C ALA A 11 26.24 7.74 0.21
N ARG A 12 26.69 6.48 0.09
CA ARG A 12 25.77 5.32 0.05
C ARG A 12 25.05 5.12 1.36
N VAL A 13 25.75 5.21 2.49
CA VAL A 13 25.11 5.11 3.82
C VAL A 13 24.04 6.18 3.97
N LEU A 14 24.36 7.43 3.62
CA LEU A 14 23.40 8.53 3.68
C LEU A 14 22.20 8.29 2.76
N LEU A 15 22.43 7.80 1.54
CA LEU A 15 21.36 7.43 0.61
C LEU A 15 20.44 6.35 1.19
N TYR A 16 20.99 5.30 1.79
CA TYR A 16 20.20 4.24 2.41
C TYR A 16 19.43 4.73 3.64
N LEU A 17 20.02 5.60 4.46
CA LEU A 17 19.32 6.21 5.58
C LEU A 17 18.15 7.09 5.10
N ALA A 18 18.37 7.90 4.07
CA ALA A 18 17.32 8.72 3.47
C ALA A 18 16.21 7.85 2.85
N ALA A 19 16.56 6.78 2.14
CA ALA A 19 15.60 5.84 1.59
C ALA A 19 14.81 5.12 2.70
N ALA A 20 15.47 4.68 3.78
CA ALA A 20 14.83 4.04 4.91
C ALA A 20 13.86 5.00 5.62
N ALA A 21 14.24 6.26 5.80
CA ALA A 21 13.36 7.29 6.35
C ALA A 21 12.13 7.53 5.47
N LEU A 22 12.31 7.60 4.14
CA LEU A 22 11.19 7.74 3.20
C LEU A 22 10.25 6.54 3.23
N VAL A 23 10.80 5.32 3.25
CA VAL A 23 10.02 4.09 3.37
C VAL A 23 9.26 4.07 4.70
N PHE A 24 9.90 4.42 5.81
CA PHE A 24 9.25 4.50 7.12
C PHE A 24 8.11 5.52 7.11
N GLN A 25 8.34 6.72 6.57
CA GLN A 25 7.32 7.76 6.45
C GLN A 25 6.12 7.29 5.61
N ALA A 26 6.38 6.61 4.50
CA ALA A 26 5.33 6.07 3.63
C ALA A 26 4.59 4.89 4.27
N ALA A 27 5.29 4.04 5.03
CA ALA A 27 4.73 2.86 5.69
C ALA A 27 3.99 3.20 6.98
N PHE A 28 4.36 4.27 7.68
CA PHE A 28 3.79 4.68 8.96
C PHE A 28 2.25 4.70 9.00
N PRO A 29 1.52 5.34 8.05
CA PRO A 29 0.06 5.32 8.06
C PRO A 29 -0.51 3.90 7.90
N PHE A 30 0.14 3.02 7.14
CA PHE A 30 -0.29 1.62 7.00
C PHE A 30 -0.06 0.83 8.30
N LEU A 31 1.04 1.08 9.00
CA LEU A 31 1.30 0.48 10.32
C LEU A 31 0.26 0.96 11.34
N TRP A 32 -0.11 2.25 11.29
CA TRP A 32 -1.18 2.81 12.11
C TRP A 32 -2.54 2.15 11.81
N MET A 33 -2.87 1.97 10.53
CA MET A 33 -4.10 1.28 10.10
C MET A 33 -4.12 -0.18 10.58
N ALA A 34 -3.00 -0.89 10.47
CA ALA A 34 -2.88 -2.27 10.94
C ALA A 34 -3.10 -2.37 12.45
N SER A 35 -2.46 -1.50 13.24
CA SER A 35 -2.69 -1.42 14.68
C SER A 35 -4.15 -1.12 15.01
N THR A 36 -4.73 -0.11 14.35
CA THR A 36 -6.11 0.32 14.60
C THR A 36 -7.12 -0.76 14.23
N SER A 37 -6.83 -1.59 13.22
CA SER A 37 -7.69 -2.73 12.86
C SER A 37 -7.84 -3.77 13.98
N LEU A 38 -6.87 -3.81 14.91
CA LEU A 38 -6.86 -4.72 16.06
C LEU A 38 -7.37 -4.06 17.36
N LYS A 39 -7.68 -2.77 17.35
CA LYS A 39 -8.18 -2.05 18.54
C LYS A 39 -9.68 -2.26 18.75
N PRO A 40 -10.17 -2.45 19.98
CA PRO A 40 -11.59 -2.41 20.27
C PRO A 40 -12.15 -1.00 20.04
N PRO A 41 -13.47 -0.83 19.76
CA PRO A 41 -14.06 0.46 19.38
C PRO A 41 -13.77 1.62 20.34
N GLY A 42 -13.68 1.35 21.66
CA GLY A 42 -13.37 2.37 22.65
C GLY A 42 -11.91 2.86 22.64
N GLU A 43 -10.99 2.02 22.19
CA GLU A 43 -9.56 2.35 22.16
C GLU A 43 -9.15 3.10 20.88
N VAL A 44 -9.91 2.95 19.80
CA VAL A 44 -9.70 3.69 18.53
C VAL A 44 -9.78 5.20 18.74
N PHE A 45 -10.64 5.66 19.65
CA PHE A 45 -10.88 7.08 19.95
C PHE A 45 -10.21 7.57 21.25
N ALA A 46 -9.32 6.76 21.84
CA ALA A 46 -8.62 7.12 23.07
C ALA A 46 -7.74 8.38 22.90
N GLN A 47 -7.64 9.17 23.98
CA GLN A 47 -6.80 10.37 24.08
C GLN A 47 -5.87 10.20 25.29
N PRO A 48 -4.54 10.07 25.12
CA PRO A 48 -3.80 10.11 23.86
C PRO A 48 -3.98 8.84 23.00
N PRO A 49 -3.84 8.92 21.67
CA PRO A 49 -3.98 7.75 20.80
C PRO A 49 -2.77 6.82 20.95
N ALA A 50 -3.01 5.60 21.42
CA ALA A 50 -1.95 4.59 21.57
C ALA A 50 -1.56 3.99 20.22
N PHE A 51 -0.27 3.86 19.92
CA PHE A 51 0.15 3.18 18.68
C PHE A 51 0.01 1.66 18.77
N ILE A 52 0.22 1.05 19.94
CA ILE A 52 0.11 -0.39 20.16
C ILE A 52 -1.21 -0.65 20.89
N PRO A 53 -2.04 -1.60 20.44
CA PRO A 53 -3.30 -1.92 21.10
C PRO A 53 -3.05 -2.49 22.50
N GLU A 54 -3.72 -1.96 23.52
CA GLU A 54 -3.69 -2.51 24.88
C GLU A 54 -4.39 -3.86 24.96
N ARG A 55 -5.50 -4.01 24.21
CA ARG A 55 -6.30 -5.23 24.16
C ARG A 55 -6.58 -5.64 22.72
N PRO A 56 -5.61 -6.29 22.04
CA PRO A 56 -5.79 -6.68 20.65
C PRO A 56 -6.98 -7.63 20.48
N THR A 57 -7.83 -7.33 19.50
CA THR A 57 -9.06 -8.07 19.19
C THR A 57 -9.26 -8.24 17.68
N LEU A 58 -9.99 -9.30 17.30
CA LEU A 58 -10.42 -9.55 15.92
C LEU A 58 -11.88 -9.16 15.67
N GLU A 59 -12.52 -8.48 16.63
CA GLU A 59 -13.92 -8.08 16.53
C GLU A 59 -14.21 -7.23 15.30
N ASN A 60 -13.32 -6.30 14.95
CA ASN A 60 -13.47 -5.48 13.73
C ASN A 60 -13.55 -6.35 12.47
N PHE A 61 -12.71 -7.40 12.37
CA PHE A 61 -12.76 -8.35 11.25
C PHE A 61 -14.04 -9.19 11.27
N ARG A 62 -14.45 -9.71 12.44
CA ARG A 62 -15.71 -10.47 12.55
C ARG A 62 -16.91 -9.63 12.15
N ARG A 63 -16.95 -8.36 12.56
CA ARG A 63 -17.99 -7.40 12.19
C ARG A 63 -17.93 -7.07 10.70
N LEU A 64 -16.74 -6.88 10.13
CA LEU A 64 -16.55 -6.63 8.71
C LEU A 64 -17.11 -7.77 7.86
N PHE A 65 -16.78 -9.02 8.17
CA PHE A 65 -17.20 -10.17 7.38
C PHE A 65 -18.61 -10.68 7.71
N GLY A 66 -19.11 -10.47 8.94
CA GLY A 66 -20.41 -10.98 9.40
C GLY A 66 -21.55 -9.96 9.38
N ALA A 67 -21.25 -8.66 9.48
CA ALA A 67 -22.26 -7.61 9.65
C ALA A 67 -22.21 -6.52 8.57
N THR A 68 -21.38 -6.68 7.53
CA THR A 68 -21.31 -5.73 6.40
C THR A 68 -21.34 -6.44 5.05
N HIS A 69 -21.62 -5.70 3.98
CA HIS A 69 -21.57 -6.19 2.60
C HIS A 69 -20.15 -6.19 2.00
N PHE A 70 -19.12 -6.22 2.84
CA PHE A 70 -17.72 -6.09 2.42
C PHE A 70 -17.34 -7.02 1.26
N LEU A 71 -17.69 -8.31 1.33
CA LEU A 71 -17.36 -9.28 0.28
C LEU A 71 -18.03 -8.96 -1.06
N VAL A 72 -19.24 -8.39 -1.04
CA VAL A 72 -19.94 -7.97 -2.26
C VAL A 72 -19.20 -6.79 -2.89
N TYR A 73 -18.86 -5.77 -2.11
CA TYR A 73 -18.12 -4.60 -2.61
C TYR A 73 -16.71 -4.95 -3.09
N PHE A 74 -16.03 -5.85 -2.37
CA PHE A 74 -14.72 -6.35 -2.73
C PHE A 74 -14.79 -7.09 -4.08
N ARG A 75 -15.73 -8.03 -4.24
CA ARG A 75 -15.94 -8.75 -5.50
C ARG A 75 -16.24 -7.79 -6.65
N ASN A 76 -17.16 -6.85 -6.46
CA ASN A 76 -17.51 -5.87 -7.49
C ASN A 76 -16.26 -5.08 -7.93
N SER A 77 -15.42 -4.64 -6.99
CA SER A 77 -14.20 -3.89 -7.28
C SER A 77 -13.18 -4.73 -8.07
N VAL A 78 -12.96 -5.98 -7.67
CA VAL A 78 -12.07 -6.91 -8.39
C VAL A 78 -12.59 -7.17 -9.81
N THR A 79 -13.90 -7.41 -9.97
CA THR A 79 -14.48 -7.64 -11.29
C THR A 79 -14.35 -6.41 -12.19
N VAL A 80 -14.73 -5.23 -11.70
CA VAL A 80 -14.68 -3.99 -12.49
C VAL A 80 -13.24 -3.61 -12.84
N SER A 81 -12.33 -3.61 -11.87
CA SER A 81 -10.91 -3.30 -12.13
C SER A 81 -10.25 -4.32 -13.06
N GLY A 82 -10.51 -5.61 -12.89
CA GLY A 82 -9.98 -6.66 -13.74
C GLY A 82 -10.46 -6.52 -15.20
N LEU A 83 -11.75 -6.30 -15.41
CA LEU A 83 -12.30 -6.06 -16.74
C LEU A 83 -11.73 -4.79 -17.38
N ALA A 84 -11.62 -3.70 -16.61
CA ALA A 84 -11.04 -2.46 -17.09
C ALA A 84 -9.58 -2.63 -17.55
N VAL A 85 -8.76 -3.33 -16.77
CA VAL A 85 -7.36 -3.64 -17.13
C VAL A 85 -7.31 -4.46 -18.41
N LEU A 86 -8.09 -5.54 -18.50
CA LEU A 86 -8.10 -6.42 -19.67
C LEU A 86 -8.49 -5.66 -20.94
N LEU A 87 -9.58 -4.91 -20.89
CA LEU A 87 -10.06 -4.13 -22.04
C LEU A 87 -9.05 -3.05 -22.43
N THR A 88 -8.48 -2.34 -21.45
CA THR A 88 -7.47 -1.31 -21.70
C THR A 88 -6.22 -1.90 -22.34
N MET A 89 -5.76 -3.07 -21.86
CA MET A 89 -4.62 -3.76 -22.45
C MET A 89 -4.90 -4.25 -23.87
N LEU A 90 -6.08 -4.82 -24.12
CA LEU A 90 -6.46 -5.31 -25.46
C LEU A 90 -6.48 -4.16 -26.48
N VAL A 91 -7.18 -3.07 -26.15
CA VAL A 91 -7.29 -1.91 -27.03
C VAL A 91 -5.96 -1.18 -27.15
N GLY A 92 -5.27 -0.98 -26.03
CA GLY A 92 -3.97 -0.30 -25.99
C GLY A 92 -2.89 -1.05 -26.75
N ALA A 93 -2.83 -2.38 -26.60
CA ALA A 93 -1.88 -3.21 -27.35
C ALA A 93 -2.19 -3.23 -28.85
N ALA A 94 -3.47 -3.35 -29.23
CA ALA A 94 -3.88 -3.28 -30.63
C ALA A 94 -3.52 -1.93 -31.28
N GLY A 95 -3.80 -0.83 -30.57
CA GLY A 95 -3.44 0.53 -31.00
C GLY A 95 -1.92 0.73 -31.10
N ALA A 96 -1.17 0.31 -30.08
CA ALA A 96 0.29 0.38 -30.10
C ALA A 96 0.89 -0.46 -31.25
N TYR A 97 0.34 -1.65 -31.51
CA TYR A 97 0.78 -2.48 -32.63
C TYR A 97 0.53 -1.80 -33.98
N SER A 98 -0.65 -1.21 -34.17
CA SER A 98 -0.99 -0.42 -35.36
C SER A 98 0.03 0.69 -35.61
N LEU A 99 0.27 1.54 -34.60
CA LEU A 99 1.18 2.68 -34.71
C LEU A 99 2.65 2.29 -34.90
N THR A 100 3.08 1.14 -34.37
CA THR A 100 4.50 0.73 -34.43
C THR A 100 4.83 -0.14 -35.64
N ARG A 101 3.86 -0.87 -36.21
CA ARG A 101 4.10 -1.83 -37.30
C ARG A 101 3.55 -1.41 -38.65
N TYR A 102 2.55 -0.53 -38.70
CA TYR A 102 2.05 0.01 -39.96
C TYR A 102 2.70 1.38 -40.22
N ARG A 103 3.09 1.63 -41.47
CA ARG A 103 3.48 2.96 -41.94
C ARG A 103 2.23 3.61 -42.53
N TYR A 104 1.75 4.64 -41.85
CA TYR A 104 0.73 5.56 -42.37
C TYR A 104 1.43 6.79 -42.94
#